data_AF-A0A151B9M8-F1
#
_entry.id   AF-A0A151B9M8-F1
#
_cell.length_a   1.000
_cell.length_b   1.000
_cell.length_c   1.000
_cell.angle_alpha   90.00
_cell.angle_beta   90.00
_cell.angle_gamma   90.00
#
_symmetry.space_group_name_H-M   'P 1'
#
loop_
_entity.id
_entity.type
_entity.pdbx_description
1 polymer ?
#
loop_
_entity_poly.entity_id
_entity_poly.type
_entity_poly.pdbx_seq_one_letter_code
_entity_poly.pdbx_strand_id
1 'polypeptide(L)'
;MSRDVERVLRRIWEAEIKKLNDHLARETKPLSELLRAEVPQITTRRGYIHMVDKERLLKLASYVPRRLHGKIRIPVILMRRMDAGRGVYMVMGGFYEKLLVKNLVENLDPFREDLEVEDPLYVYTPHVTELIVKYRTIFQIGFFTEF
;
A
#
# COMPACT_ATOMS: atom_id res chain seq x y z
N MET A 1 -24.54 26.50 9.35
CA MET A 1 -23.30 26.60 10.17
C MET A 1 -22.46 27.76 9.66
N SER A 2 -21.75 28.48 10.53
CA SER A 2 -20.82 29.53 10.07
C SER A 2 -19.64 28.91 9.32
N ARG A 3 -19.13 29.59 8.27
CA ARG A 3 -17.94 29.18 7.51
C ARG A 3 -16.71 28.95 8.40
N ASP A 4 -16.63 29.63 9.54
CA ASP A 4 -15.51 29.48 10.47
C ASP A 4 -15.55 28.15 11.21
N VAL A 5 -16.75 27.67 11.56
CA VAL A 5 -16.94 26.37 12.23
C VAL A 5 -16.54 25.23 11.29
N GLU A 6 -16.94 25.31 10.03
CA GLU A 6 -16.60 24.32 9.00
C GLU A 6 -15.08 24.24 8.78
N ARG A 7 -14.41 25.39 8.73
CA ARG A 7 -12.94 25.46 8.61
C ARG A 7 -12.22 24.84 9.80
N VAL A 8 -12.69 25.09 11.02
CA VAL A 8 -12.10 24.52 12.24
C VAL A 8 -12.29 23.00 12.27
N LEU A 9 -13.49 22.51 11.97
CA LEU A 9 -13.77 21.07 11.92
C LEU A 9 -12.89 20.36 10.90
N ARG A 10 -12.73 20.93 9.70
CA ARG A 10 -11.85 20.38 8.66
C ARG A 10 -10.41 20.21 9.15
N ARG A 11 -9.84 21.21 9.82
CA ARG A 11 -8.47 21.14 10.36
C ARG A 11 -8.31 20.08 11.44
N ILE A 12 -9.31 19.92 12.31
CA ILE A 12 -9.30 18.87 13.34
C ILE A 12 -9.28 17.50 12.67
N TRP A 13 -10.15 17.28 11.68
CA TRP A 13 -10.19 16.02 10.96
C TRP A 13 -8.91 15.72 10.17
N GLU A 14 -8.35 16.71 9.48
CA GLU A 14 -7.05 16.57 8.78
C GLU A 14 -5.94 16.14 9.75
N ALA A 15 -5.91 16.71 10.95
CA ALA A 15 -4.95 16.34 11.98
C ALA A 15 -5.15 14.90 12.49
N GLU A 16 -6.40 14.47 12.70
CA GLU A 16 -6.70 13.10 13.13
C GLU A 16 -6.37 12.06 12.05
N ILE A 17 -6.68 12.34 10.78
CA ILE A 17 -6.32 11.43 9.68
C ILE A 17 -4.80 11.37 9.50
N LYS A 18 -4.10 12.48 9.70
CA LYS A 18 -2.64 12.50 9.68
C LYS A 18 -2.07 11.58 10.76
N LYS A 19 -2.58 11.67 12.00
CA LYS A 19 -2.19 10.77 13.11
C LYS A 19 -2.52 9.31 12.81
N LEU A 20 -3.69 9.02 12.24
CA LEU A 20 -4.07 7.66 11.82
C LEU A 20 -3.12 7.07 10.77
N ASN A 21 -2.40 7.91 10.03
CA ASN A 21 -1.43 7.50 9.02
C ASN A 21 0.02 7.51 9.51
N ASP A 22 0.28 7.73 10.80
CA ASP A 22 1.63 7.77 11.38
C ASP A 22 2.39 6.44 11.27
N HIS A 23 1.67 5.32 11.19
CA HIS A 23 2.23 3.98 10.97
C HIS A 23 2.66 3.74 9.53
N LEU A 24 2.19 4.55 8.57
CA LEU A 24 2.59 4.41 7.18
C LEU A 24 4.08 4.65 7.02
N ALA A 25 4.67 3.95 6.05
CA ALA A 25 6.04 4.17 5.63
C ALA A 25 6.25 5.65 5.26
N ARG A 26 7.33 6.23 5.77
CA ARG A 26 7.79 7.56 5.39
C ARG A 26 8.25 7.56 3.93
N GLU A 27 8.91 6.49 3.55
CA GLU A 27 9.36 6.21 2.20
C GLU A 27 9.15 4.72 1.89
N THR A 28 8.78 4.42 0.65
CA THR A 28 8.81 3.05 0.14
C THR A 28 10.19 2.74 -0.41
N LYS A 29 10.58 1.47 -0.47
CA LYS A 29 11.88 1.01 -0.99
C LYS A 29 11.71 -0.02 -2.10
N PRO A 30 12.57 -0.04 -3.14
CA PRO A 30 12.51 -1.08 -4.16
C PRO A 30 12.60 -2.49 -3.55
N LEU A 31 11.84 -3.43 -4.09
CA LEU A 31 11.89 -4.84 -3.69
C LEU A 31 13.33 -5.38 -3.76
N SER A 32 14.09 -5.01 -4.79
CA SER A 32 15.50 -5.38 -4.93
C SER A 32 16.40 -4.88 -3.80
N GLU A 33 16.09 -3.73 -3.21
CA GLU A 33 16.85 -3.18 -2.09
C GLU A 33 16.59 -4.01 -0.82
N LEU A 34 15.31 -4.25 -0.51
CA LEU A 34 14.90 -5.04 0.66
C LEU A 34 15.38 -6.50 0.56
N LEU A 35 15.49 -7.05 -0.65
CA LEU A 35 16.04 -8.39 -0.86
C LEU A 35 17.54 -8.50 -0.56
N ARG A 36 18.30 -7.42 -0.70
CA ARG A 36 19.74 -7.39 -0.37
C ARG A 36 20.01 -7.12 1.10
N ALA A 37 19.07 -6.50 1.81
CA ALA A 37 19.20 -6.26 3.24
C ALA A 37 19.23 -7.58 4.01
N GLU A 38 20.19 -7.73 4.93
CA GLU A 38 20.21 -8.83 5.90
C GLU A 38 18.95 -8.80 6.77
N VAL A 39 18.59 -7.60 7.23
CA VAL A 39 17.36 -7.32 7.99
C VAL A 39 16.53 -6.27 7.23
N PRO A 40 15.50 -6.69 6.46
CA PRO A 40 14.66 -5.77 5.70
C PRO A 40 13.82 -4.87 6.61
N GLN A 41 13.97 -3.55 6.47
CA GLN A 41 13.30 -2.58 7.34
C GLN A 41 12.98 -1.26 6.63
N ILE A 42 11.92 -0.61 7.11
CA ILE A 42 11.39 0.64 6.57
C ILE A 42 11.03 1.58 7.71
N THR A 43 11.35 2.87 7.58
CA THR A 43 11.00 3.87 8.60
C THR A 43 9.59 4.39 8.38
N THR A 44 8.77 4.45 9.43
CA THR A 44 7.42 5.03 9.39
C THR A 44 7.45 6.55 9.46
N ARG A 45 6.32 7.21 9.17
CA ARG A 45 6.19 8.68 9.26
C ARG A 45 6.50 9.22 10.66
N ARG A 46 6.22 8.43 11.70
CA ARG A 46 6.55 8.75 13.09
C ARG A 46 7.97 8.35 13.52
N GLY A 47 8.78 7.81 12.60
CA GLY A 47 10.18 7.45 12.84
C GLY A 47 10.39 6.06 13.46
N TYR A 48 9.33 5.27 13.63
CA TYR A 48 9.46 3.88 14.06
C TYR A 48 9.99 2.99 12.94
N ILE A 49 10.47 1.80 13.31
CA ILE A 49 10.93 0.79 12.37
C ILE A 49 9.80 -0.21 12.08
N HIS A 50 9.42 -0.32 10.81
CA HIS A 50 8.57 -1.38 10.27
C HIS A 50 9.47 -2.49 9.73
N MET A 51 9.49 -3.63 10.41
CA MET A 51 10.23 -4.82 10.00
C MET A 51 9.48 -5.51 8.85
N VAL A 52 10.20 -5.74 7.74
CA VAL A 52 9.65 -6.48 6.59
C VAL A 52 10.07 -7.93 6.70
N ASP A 53 9.08 -8.82 6.58
CA ASP A 53 9.26 -10.26 6.70
C ASP A 53 10.07 -10.78 5.50
N LYS A 54 11.26 -11.32 5.76
CA LYS A 54 12.18 -11.78 4.73
C LYS A 54 11.62 -12.95 3.93
N GLU A 55 10.93 -13.88 4.57
CA GLU A 55 10.40 -15.07 3.92
C GLU A 55 9.27 -14.69 2.95
N ARG A 56 8.34 -13.84 3.40
CA ARG A 56 7.29 -13.30 2.54
C ARG A 56 7.85 -12.48 1.39
N LEU A 57 8.91 -11.71 1.63
CA LEU A 57 9.59 -10.92 0.61
C LEU A 57 10.23 -11.82 -0.45
N LEU A 58 10.87 -12.92 -0.05
CA LEU A 58 11.45 -13.91 -0.96
C LEU A 58 10.37 -14.62 -1.78
N LYS A 59 9.24 -14.97 -1.15
CA LYS A 59 8.08 -15.56 -1.84
C LYS A 59 7.48 -14.62 -2.88
N LEU A 60 7.37 -13.33 -2.56
CA LEU A 60 6.97 -12.32 -3.52
C LEU A 60 7.98 -12.22 -4.67
N ALA A 61 9.28 -12.24 -4.34
CA ALA A 61 10.36 -12.12 -5.32
C ALA A 61 10.47 -13.33 -6.26
N SER A 62 10.11 -14.53 -5.81
CA SER A 62 10.05 -15.72 -6.68
C SER A 62 8.86 -15.68 -7.64
N TYR A 63 7.76 -15.03 -7.22
CA TYR A 63 6.58 -14.84 -8.05
C TYR A 63 6.77 -13.73 -9.10
N VAL A 64 7.43 -12.63 -8.74
CA VAL A 64 7.65 -11.48 -9.63
C VAL A 64 8.90 -11.68 -10.50
N PRO A 65 8.84 -11.42 -11.82
CA PRO A 65 10.00 -11.43 -12.70
C PRO A 65 11.14 -10.53 -12.20
N ARG A 66 12.38 -11.06 -12.17
CA ARG A 66 13.56 -10.39 -11.56
C ARG A 66 13.81 -8.97 -12.06
N ARG A 67 13.56 -8.68 -13.33
CA ARG A 67 13.73 -7.33 -13.92
C ARG A 67 12.76 -6.28 -13.37
N LEU A 68 11.68 -6.69 -12.69
CA LEU A 68 10.73 -5.78 -12.04
C LEU A 68 11.08 -5.52 -10.57
N HIS A 69 12.01 -6.26 -9.97
CA HIS A 69 12.35 -6.10 -8.55
C HIS A 69 12.87 -4.70 -8.21
N GLY A 70 13.53 -4.01 -9.15
CA GLY A 70 13.96 -2.62 -8.96
C GLY A 70 12.85 -1.57 -9.16
N LYS A 71 11.70 -1.98 -9.69
CA LYS A 71 10.60 -1.09 -10.07
C LYS A 71 9.46 -1.10 -9.06
N ILE A 72 9.20 -2.25 -8.44
CA ILE A 72 8.19 -2.41 -7.40
C ILE A 72 8.72 -1.86 -6.08
N ARG A 73 7.98 -0.96 -5.45
CA ARG A 73 8.27 -0.35 -4.16
C ARG A 73 7.39 -0.91 -3.05
N ILE A 74 8.02 -1.20 -1.91
CA ILE A 74 7.41 -1.79 -0.73
C ILE A 74 7.52 -0.79 0.45
N PRO A 75 6.51 -0.69 1.33
CA PRO A 75 5.24 -1.39 1.22
C PRO A 75 4.36 -0.81 0.12
N VAL A 76 3.49 -1.64 -0.44
CA VAL A 76 2.38 -1.15 -1.26
C VAL A 76 1.30 -0.64 -0.32
N ILE A 77 0.92 0.63 -0.47
CA ILE A 77 -0.06 1.27 0.41
C ILE A 77 -1.45 1.14 -0.22
N LEU A 78 -2.40 0.61 0.55
CA LEU A 78 -3.80 0.49 0.20
C LEU A 78 -4.57 1.58 0.95
N MET A 79 -4.96 2.64 0.26
CA MET A 79 -5.63 3.79 0.86
C MET A 79 -7.13 3.53 0.96
N ARG A 80 -7.65 3.38 2.18
CA ARG A 80 -9.08 3.22 2.42
C ARG A 80 -9.81 4.52 2.05
N ARG A 81 -10.78 4.41 1.14
CA ARG A 81 -11.69 5.49 0.78
C ARG A 81 -12.88 5.51 1.74
N MET A 82 -12.84 6.44 2.69
CA MET A 82 -13.94 6.59 3.67
C MET A 82 -15.19 7.23 3.06
N ASP A 83 -15.01 7.93 1.95
CA ASP A 83 -16.01 8.66 1.15
C ASP A 83 -16.75 7.77 0.14
N ALA A 84 -16.10 6.74 -0.42
CA ALA A 84 -16.64 5.91 -1.50
C ALA A 84 -17.47 4.69 -1.05
N GLY A 85 -17.85 4.62 0.23
CA GLY A 85 -18.67 3.54 0.79
C GLY A 85 -17.89 2.46 1.54
N ARG A 86 -18.57 1.38 1.92
CA ARG A 86 -17.99 0.33 2.78
C ARG A 86 -17.01 -0.55 2.00
N GLY A 87 -15.72 -0.41 2.33
CA GLY A 87 -14.71 -1.41 1.98
C GLY A 87 -14.00 -1.20 0.65
N VAL A 88 -13.96 0.03 0.14
CA VAL A 88 -13.20 0.40 -1.07
C VAL A 88 -11.82 0.91 -0.68
N TYR A 89 -10.80 0.44 -1.37
CA TYR A 89 -9.41 0.83 -1.18
C TYR A 89 -8.81 1.20 -2.53
N MET A 90 -8.07 2.31 -2.57
CA MET A 90 -7.26 2.71 -3.72
C MET A 90 -5.84 2.16 -3.56
N VAL A 91 -5.29 1.57 -4.60
CA VAL A 91 -3.88 1.13 -4.61
C VAL A 91 -2.99 2.33 -4.91
N MET A 92 -2.16 2.70 -3.94
CA MET A 92 -1.18 3.77 -4.09
C MET A 92 0.07 3.27 -4.82
N GLY A 93 0.81 4.20 -5.43
CA GLY A 93 2.03 3.91 -6.17
C GLY A 93 1.85 4.06 -7.67
N GLY A 94 2.88 3.67 -8.41
CA GLY A 94 2.90 3.73 -9.86
C GLY A 94 2.27 2.50 -10.51
N PHE A 95 2.50 2.37 -11.81
CA PHE A 95 2.03 1.24 -12.62
C PHE A 95 2.44 -0.12 -12.02
N TYR A 96 3.68 -0.27 -11.53
CA TYR A 96 4.19 -1.57 -11.07
C TYR A 96 3.59 -2.05 -9.75
N GLU A 97 3.26 -1.15 -8.82
CA GLU A 97 2.54 -1.52 -7.59
C GLU A 97 1.10 -1.95 -7.91
N LYS A 98 0.45 -1.22 -8.81
CA LYS A 98 -0.91 -1.54 -9.26
C LYS A 98 -0.96 -2.85 -10.05
N LEU A 99 -0.01 -3.07 -10.95
CA LEU A 99 0.17 -4.32 -11.69
C LEU A 99 0.39 -5.51 -10.75
N LEU A 100 1.24 -5.32 -9.72
CA LEU A 100 1.47 -6.34 -8.70
C LEU A 100 0.15 -6.69 -7.98
N VAL A 101 -0.59 -5.67 -7.53
CA VAL A 101 -1.85 -5.90 -6.83
C VAL A 101 -2.86 -6.61 -7.72
N LYS A 102 -3.00 -6.21 -8.99
CA LYS A 102 -3.93 -6.85 -9.93
C LYS A 102 -3.60 -8.34 -10.11
N ASN A 103 -2.33 -8.66 -10.34
CA ASN A 103 -1.83 -10.03 -10.43
C ASN A 103 -2.15 -10.87 -9.18
N LEU A 104 -1.89 -10.32 -7.99
CA LEU A 104 -2.13 -11.02 -6.73
C LEU A 104 -3.61 -11.25 -6.44
N VAL A 105 -4.46 -10.27 -6.75
CA VAL A 105 -5.90 -10.32 -6.49
C VAL A 105 -6.60 -11.26 -7.47
N GLU A 106 -6.19 -11.27 -8.72
CA GLU A 106 -6.69 -12.20 -9.75
C GLU A 106 -6.06 -13.59 -9.66
N ASN A 107 -5.15 -13.80 -8.69
CA ASN A 107 -4.42 -15.07 -8.47
C ASN A 107 -3.75 -15.61 -9.75
N LEU A 108 -3.15 -14.74 -10.54
CA LEU A 108 -2.51 -15.12 -11.81
C LEU A 108 -1.15 -15.76 -11.55
N ASP A 109 -0.93 -16.98 -12.05
CA ASP A 109 0.37 -17.66 -12.01
C ASP A 109 0.58 -18.37 -13.37
N PRO A 110 1.57 -17.96 -14.19
CA PRO A 110 2.64 -17.01 -13.90
C PRO A 110 2.20 -15.53 -13.87
N PHE A 111 3.07 -14.68 -13.31
CA PHE A 111 2.90 -13.22 -13.29
C PHE A 111 2.74 -12.64 -14.71
N ARG A 112 1.70 -11.84 -14.92
CA ARG A 112 1.34 -11.22 -16.21
C ARG A 112 1.69 -9.74 -16.22
N GLU A 113 2.36 -9.31 -17.29
CA GLU A 113 2.79 -7.91 -17.48
C GLU A 113 2.02 -7.15 -18.54
N ASP A 114 1.25 -7.88 -19.33
CA ASP A 114 0.39 -7.39 -20.40
C ASP A 114 -1.02 -7.02 -19.91
N LEU A 115 -1.24 -7.00 -18.58
CA LEU A 115 -2.51 -6.59 -18.01
C LEU A 115 -2.74 -5.10 -18.23
N GLU A 116 -3.94 -4.74 -18.65
CA GLU A 116 -4.42 -3.37 -18.54
C GLU A 116 -4.60 -3.03 -17.06
N VAL A 117 -4.02 -1.92 -16.62
CA VAL A 117 -4.06 -1.48 -15.22
C VAL A 117 -4.69 -0.09 -15.17
N GLU A 118 -5.82 0.01 -14.48
CA GLU A 118 -6.49 1.29 -14.26
C GLU A 118 -5.65 2.22 -13.37
N ASP A 119 -5.77 3.54 -13.59
CA ASP A 119 -5.23 4.55 -12.69
C ASP A 119 -6.30 5.63 -12.42
N PRO A 120 -6.92 5.67 -11.22
CA PRO A 120 -6.63 4.86 -10.03
C PRO A 120 -7.14 3.40 -10.12
N LEU A 121 -6.41 2.47 -9.51
CA LEU A 121 -6.84 1.08 -9.31
C LEU A 121 -7.55 0.94 -7.96
N TYR A 122 -8.74 0.32 -7.97
CA TYR A 122 -9.51 0.04 -6.76
C TYR A 122 -9.57 -1.45 -6.43
N VAL A 123 -9.52 -1.76 -5.13
CA VAL A 123 -9.72 -3.11 -4.60
C VAL A 123 -10.69 -3.07 -3.42
N TYR A 124 -11.31 -4.21 -3.13
CA TYR A 124 -12.36 -4.32 -2.12
C TYR A 124 -11.88 -5.11 -0.90
N THR A 125 -12.61 -5.03 0.21
CA THR A 125 -12.28 -5.71 1.48
C THR A 125 -11.86 -7.18 1.34
N PRO A 126 -12.51 -8.04 0.52
CA PRO A 126 -12.06 -9.42 0.34
C PRO A 126 -10.62 -9.49 -0.18
N HIS A 127 -10.31 -8.70 -1.21
CA HIS A 127 -8.97 -8.61 -1.81
C HIS A 127 -7.93 -8.12 -0.78
N VAL A 128 -8.26 -7.06 -0.03
CA VAL A 128 -7.35 -6.52 1.00
C VAL A 128 -7.09 -7.53 2.10
N THR A 129 -8.13 -8.25 2.55
CA THR A 129 -8.00 -9.30 3.56
C THR A 129 -7.00 -10.37 3.10
N GLU A 130 -7.14 -10.85 1.86
CA GLU A 130 -6.21 -11.83 1.31
C GLU A 130 -4.77 -11.32 1.23
N LEU A 131 -4.58 -10.08 0.75
CA LEU A 131 -3.26 -9.46 0.66
C LEU A 131 -2.60 -9.33 2.04
N ILE A 132 -3.34 -8.91 3.06
CA ILE A 132 -2.82 -8.75 4.42
C ILE A 132 -2.53 -10.10 5.07
N VAL A 133 -3.35 -11.13 4.85
CA VAL A 133 -3.09 -12.47 5.38
C VAL A 133 -1.84 -13.09 4.76
N LYS A 134 -1.72 -13.04 3.43
CA LYS A 134 -0.61 -13.64 2.69
C LYS A 134 0.69 -12.84 2.84
N TYR A 135 0.62 -11.52 2.75
CA TYR A 135 1.77 -10.63 2.55
C TYR A 135 1.91 -9.52 3.61
N ARG A 136 1.26 -9.66 4.77
CA ARG A 136 1.18 -8.72 5.92
C ARG A 136 2.16 -7.53 5.98
N THR A 137 3.47 -7.75 5.94
CA THR A 137 4.50 -6.71 6.12
C THR A 137 4.91 -6.00 4.82
N ILE A 138 4.43 -6.48 3.69
CA ILE A 138 4.64 -5.93 2.33
C ILE A 138 3.54 -4.91 1.99
N PHE A 139 2.39 -4.98 2.65
CA PHE A 139 1.27 -4.06 2.46
C PHE A 139 1.03 -3.22 3.70
N GLN A 140 0.55 -2.00 3.52
CA GLN A 140 0.07 -1.14 4.60
C GLN A 140 -1.27 -0.52 4.23
N ILE A 141 -2.15 -0.34 5.21
CA ILE A 141 -3.44 0.33 5.00
C ILE A 141 -3.32 1.77 5.45
N GLY A 142 -3.61 2.71 4.55
CA GLY A 142 -3.76 4.12 4.86
C GLY A 142 -5.24 4.52 4.95
N PHE A 143 -5.49 5.69 5.53
CA PHE A 143 -6.82 6.27 5.62
C PHE A 143 -6.86 7.62 4.90
N PHE A 144 -7.86 7.81 4.06
CA PHE A 144 -8.10 9.07 3.36
C PHE A 144 -9.59 9.40 3.36
N THR A 145 -9.89 10.69 3.41
CA THR A 145 -11.22 11.22 3.12
C THR A 145 -11.04 12.54 2.38
N GLU A 146 -11.94 12.79 1.44
CA GLU A 146 -12.09 14.11 0.85
C GLU A 146 -12.98 14.95 1.80
N PHE A 147 -12.52 16.16 2.11
CA PHE A 147 -13.30 17.20 2.81
C PHE A 147 -13.42 18.41 1.91
#